data_AF-A0A359FXY2-F1
#
_entry.id   AF-A0A359FXY2-F1
#
_cell.length_a   1.000
_cell.length_b   1.000
_cell.length_c   1.000
_cell.angle_alpha   90.00
_cell.angle_beta   90.00
_cell.angle_gamma   90.00
#
_symmetry.space_group_name_H-M   'P 1'
#
loop_
_entity.id
_entity.type
_entity.pdbx_description
1 polymer ?
#
loop_
_entity_poly.entity_id
_entity_poly.type
_entity_poly.pdbx_seq_one_letter_code
_entity_poly.pdbx_strand_id
1 'polypeptide(L)'
;DYSFSDDLYAGVFGMMESHLGSTALYLALGGYIYHKTEPRQPVYARLGVRQKIAANIFGHFGIKANFFTAEFIEFGLGYRWRYKQ
;
A
#
# COMPACT_ATOMS: atom_id res chain seq x y z
N ASP A 1 10.98 -24.24 -13.93
CA ASP A 1 11.97 -23.30 -13.40
C ASP A 1 11.22 -22.00 -13.08
N TYR A 2 10.83 -21.79 -11.82
CA TYR A 2 10.12 -20.56 -11.41
C TYR A 2 11.19 -19.59 -10.89
N SER A 3 11.78 -18.83 -11.81
CA SER A 3 12.82 -17.85 -11.50
C SER A 3 12.16 -16.55 -10.99
N PHE A 4 12.53 -16.13 -9.78
CA PHE A 4 12.02 -14.92 -9.09
C PHE A 4 12.12 -13.61 -9.90
N SER A 5 12.89 -13.60 -11.00
CA SER A 5 13.06 -12.45 -11.88
C SER A 5 11.92 -12.21 -12.87
N ASP A 6 10.94 -13.11 -12.99
CA ASP A 6 9.86 -12.96 -13.97
C ASP A 6 8.66 -12.12 -13.46
N ASP A 7 8.45 -12.06 -12.15
CA ASP A 7 7.30 -11.39 -11.51
C ASP A 7 7.66 -10.16 -10.67
N LEU A 8 8.78 -9.51 -10.96
CA LEU A 8 9.16 -8.30 -10.24
C LEU A 8 8.45 -7.07 -10.85
N TYR A 9 7.52 -6.50 -10.08
CA TYR A 9 6.84 -5.25 -10.41
C TYR A 9 7.35 -4.12 -9.53
N ALA A 10 7.84 -3.05 -10.15
CA ALA A 10 8.22 -1.83 -9.43
C ALA A 10 7.28 -0.68 -9.82
N GLY A 11 6.79 0.03 -8.82
CA GLY A 11 5.90 1.14 -9.00
C GLY A 11 6.16 2.24 -7.99
N VAL A 12 5.76 3.44 -8.35
CA VAL A 12 5.74 4.58 -7.44
C VAL A 12 4.31 4.87 -7.07
N PHE A 13 4.10 5.37 -5.85
CA PHE A 13 2.81 5.85 -5.42
C PHE A 13 2.97 7.09 -4.56
N GLY A 14 2.05 8.04 -4.76
CA GLY A 14 1.83 9.14 -3.83
C GLY A 14 0.79 8.70 -2.81
N MET A 15 1.09 8.84 -1.52
CA MET A 15 0.15 8.56 -0.44
C MET A 15 -0.20 9.86 0.28
N MET A 16 -1.50 10.10 0.45
CA MET A 16 -2.04 11.07 1.39
C MET A 16 -2.60 10.31 2.59
N GLU A 17 -2.15 10.68 3.78
CA GLU A 17 -2.67 10.15 5.03
C GLU A 17 -3.27 11.27 5.87
N SER A 18 -4.51 11.07 6.31
CA SER A 18 -5.22 11.96 7.22
C SER A 18 -5.30 11.30 8.60
N HIS A 19 -4.69 11.95 9.60
CA HIS A 19 -4.60 11.41 10.96
C HIS A 19 -5.78 11.91 11.79
N LEU A 20 -6.57 10.98 12.29
CA LEU A 20 -7.69 11.23 13.20
C LEU A 20 -7.47 10.48 14.51
N GLY A 21 -6.61 11.05 15.37
CA GLY A 21 -6.28 10.49 16.67
C GLY A 21 -5.51 9.17 16.59
N SER A 22 -6.16 8.07 16.96
CA SER A 22 -5.58 6.72 16.93
C SER A 22 -5.72 6.01 15.58
N THR A 23 -6.48 6.60 14.66
CA THR A 23 -6.77 6.03 13.34
C THR A 23 -6.30 7.01 12.28
N ALA A 24 -5.68 6.52 11.21
CA ALA A 24 -5.28 7.31 10.06
C ALA A 24 -5.91 6.72 8.80
N LEU A 25 -6.64 7.53 8.04
CA LEU A 25 -7.12 7.13 6.72
C LEU A 25 -6.01 7.41 5.72
N TYR A 26 -5.69 6.46 4.86
CA TYR A 26 -4.72 6.65 3.79
C TYR A 26 -5.37 6.42 2.43
N LEU A 27 -5.04 7.31 1.49
CA LEU A 27 -5.34 7.21 0.08
C LEU A 27 -3.99 7.22 -0.65
N ALA A 28 -3.68 6.15 -1.36
CA ALA A 28 -2.51 6.06 -2.22
C ALA A 28 -2.94 5.96 -3.68
N LEU A 29 -2.32 6.77 -4.53
CA LEU A 29 -2.49 6.72 -5.98
C LEU A 29 -1.11 6.46 -6.56
N GLY A 30 -0.96 5.36 -7.30
CA GLY A 30 0.33 4.94 -7.81
C GLY A 30 0.26 4.39 -9.21
N GLY A 31 1.40 4.45 -9.88
CA GLY A 31 1.59 3.87 -11.19
C GLY A 31 2.75 2.89 -11.19
N TYR A 32 2.66 1.87 -12.02
CA TYR A 32 3.79 0.97 -12.30
C TYR A 32 4.75 1.66 -13.27
N ILE A 33 6.03 1.82 -12.88
CA ILE A 33 7.08 2.35 -13.76
C ILE A 33 7.78 1.19 -14.49
N TYR A 34 7.95 0.04 -13.84
CA TYR A 34 8.62 -1.12 -14.40
C TYR A 34 7.71 -2.35 -14.32
N HIS A 35 7.44 -2.93 -15.48
CA HIS A 35 6.58 -4.10 -15.64
C HIS A 35 7.11 -4.94 -16.83
N LYS A 36 7.44 -6.21 -16.58
CA LYS A 36 7.87 -7.15 -17.63
C LYS A 36 6.68 -7.72 -18.42
N THR A 37 5.51 -7.75 -17.78
CA THR A 37 4.22 -8.15 -18.34
C THR A 37 3.35 -6.92 -18.49
N GLU A 38 2.86 -6.59 -19.69
CA GLU A 38 2.04 -5.41 -19.96
C GLU A 38 0.83 -5.35 -19.01
N PRO A 39 0.80 -4.40 -18.05
CA PRO A 39 -0.34 -4.25 -17.18
C PRO A 39 -1.47 -3.64 -18.01
N ARG A 40 -2.66 -4.26 -18.01
CA ARG A 40 -3.84 -3.71 -18.70
C ARG A 40 -4.14 -2.26 -18.32
N GLN A 41 -3.74 -1.83 -17.12
CA GLN A 41 -3.87 -0.46 -16.64
C GLN A 41 -2.67 -0.10 -15.75
N PRO A 42 -1.94 0.98 -16.04
CA PRO A 42 -0.72 1.32 -15.33
C PRO A 42 -0.96 1.99 -13.97
N VAL A 43 -2.20 2.43 -13.67
CA VAL A 43 -2.55 3.21 -12.47
C VAL A 43 -3.41 2.39 -11.52
N TYR A 44 -3.01 2.35 -10.25
CA TYR A 44 -3.74 1.72 -9.16
C TYR A 44 -4.05 2.73 -8.05
N ALA A 45 -5.22 2.60 -7.44
CA ALA A 45 -5.60 3.29 -6.23
C ALA A 45 -5.56 2.32 -5.05
N ARG A 46 -5.10 2.79 -3.90
CA ARG A 46 -5.16 2.08 -2.62
C ARG A 46 -5.89 2.98 -1.65
N LEU A 47 -6.90 2.45 -0.99
CA LEU A 47 -7.61 3.15 0.06
C LEU A 47 -7.66 2.25 1.28
N GLY A 48 -7.32 2.78 2.43
CA GLY A 48 -7.46 2.02 3.66
C GLY A 48 -7.30 2.85 4.91
N VAL A 49 -7.35 2.13 6.01
CA VAL A 49 -7.29 2.64 7.37
C VAL A 49 -6.09 2.01 8.07
N ARG A 50 -5.28 2.85 8.70
CA ARG A 50 -4.25 2.47 9.65
C ARG A 50 -4.79 2.70 11.05
N GLN A 51 -4.76 1.69 11.89
CA GLN A 51 -5.17 1.81 13.27
C GLN A 51 -3.97 1.58 14.18
N LYS A 52 -3.72 2.51 15.09
CA LYS A 52 -2.68 2.37 16.10
C LYS A 52 -3.17 1.39 17.17
N ILE A 53 -2.51 0.25 17.28
CA ILE A 53 -2.82 -0.81 18.26
C ILE A 53 -2.01 -0.60 19.54
N ALA A 54 -0.76 -0.15 19.41
CA ALA A 54 0.11 0.17 20.54
C ALA A 54 0.95 1.42 20.25
N ALA A 55 1.75 1.90 21.22
CA ALA A 55 2.60 3.08 21.04
C ALA A 55 3.51 3.00 19.80
N ASN A 56 3.95 1.79 19.44
CA ASN A 56 4.88 1.53 18.34
C ASN A 56 4.32 0.58 17.25
N ILE A 57 3.09 0.06 17.42
CA ILE A 57 2.49 -0.92 16.49
C ILE A 57 1.25 -0.33 15.84
N PHE A 58 1.18 -0.45 14.52
CA PHE A 58 0.09 0.03 13.69
C PHE A 58 -0.45 -1.16 12.89
N GLY A 59 -1.73 -1.45 13.04
CA GLY A 59 -2.46 -2.29 12.10
C GLY A 59 -2.75 -1.50 10.84
N HIS A 60 -2.60 -2.16 9.70
CA HIS A 60 -2.88 -1.61 8.39
C HIS A 60 -3.96 -2.48 7.75
N PHE A 61 -5.05 -1.85 7.36
CA PHE A 61 -6.11 -2.51 6.63
C PHE A 61 -6.49 -1.64 5.45
N GLY A 62 -6.43 -2.16 4.24
CA GLY A 62 -6.88 -1.41 3.09
C GLY A 62 -7.21 -2.29 1.92
N ILE A 63 -7.62 -1.62 0.86
CA ILE A 63 -8.12 -2.21 -0.34
C ILE A 63 -7.37 -1.57 -1.48
N LYS A 64 -6.74 -2.40 -2.30
CA LYS A 64 -6.17 -1.99 -3.57
C LYS A 64 -7.23 -2.17 -4.65
N ALA A 65 -7.65 -1.06 -5.22
CA ALA A 65 -8.56 -0.99 -6.34
C ALA A 65 -7.79 -0.55 -7.59
N ASN A 66 -7.82 -1.37 -8.63
CA ASN A 66 -7.48 -0.90 -9.97
C ASN A 66 -8.68 -0.15 -10.55
N PHE A 67 -8.46 0.75 -11.51
CA PHE A 67 -9.52 1.58 -12.08
C PHE A 67 -10.60 0.65 -12.70
N PHE A 68 -11.74 0.52 -11.99
CA PHE A 68 -12.92 -0.34 -12.21
C PHE A 68 -13.04 -1.67 -11.42
N THR A 69 -12.03 -2.17 -10.71
CA THR A 69 -12.17 -3.43 -9.94
C THR A 69 -11.43 -3.40 -8.61
N ALA A 70 -12.15 -3.63 -7.50
CA ALA A 70 -11.56 -3.84 -6.19
C ALA A 70 -11.09 -5.30 -6.09
N GLU A 71 -9.79 -5.53 -6.22
CA GLU A 71 -9.26 -6.88 -6.42
C GLU A 71 -8.59 -7.45 -5.16
N PHE A 72 -8.04 -6.60 -4.28
CA PHE A 72 -7.23 -7.09 -3.18
C PHE A 72 -7.51 -6.36 -1.87
N ILE A 73 -7.69 -7.14 -0.81
CA ILE A 73 -7.67 -6.68 0.58
C ILE A 73 -6.23 -6.81 1.08
N GLU A 74 -5.63 -5.68 1.44
CA GLU A 74 -4.32 -5.58 2.05
C GLU A 74 -4.47 -5.53 3.57
N PHE A 75 -3.92 -6.53 4.26
CA PHE A 75 -3.77 -6.52 5.71
C PHE A 75 -2.28 -6.51 6.04
N GLY A 76 -1.89 -5.69 7.01
CA GLY A 76 -0.50 -5.55 7.40
C GLY A 76 -0.33 -5.08 8.82
N LEU A 77 0.88 -5.26 9.32
CA LEU A 77 1.33 -4.75 10.61
C LEU A 77 2.58 -3.93 10.38
N GLY A 78 2.58 -2.70 10.86
CA GLY A 78 3.70 -1.77 10.81
C GLY A 78 4.28 -1.55 12.19
N TYR A 79 5.61 -1.53 12.27
CA TYR A 79 6.34 -1.14 13.46
C TYR A 79 7.03 0.19 13.24
N ARG A 80 6.76 1.19 14.10
CA ARG A 80 7.44 2.48 14.05
C ARG A 80 8.65 2.44 14.96
N TRP A 81 9.84 2.40 14.37
CA TRP A 81 11.06 2.67 15.11
C TRP A 81 11.14 4.15 15.46
N ARG A 82 10.97 4.46 16.75
CA ARG A 82 11.28 5.78 17.29
C ARG A 82 12.77 5.81 17.59
N TYR A 83 13.58 6.16 16.60
CA TYR A 83 14.99 6.50 16.85
C TYR A 83 14.99 7.79 17.69
N LYS A 84 15.41 7.69 18.96
CA LYS A 84 15.56 8.86 19.83
C LYS A 84 16.63 9.77 19.21
N GLN A 85 16.26 11.01 18.89
CA GLN A 85 17.20 12.13 18.94
C GLN A 85 17.27 12.62 20.38
#